data_AF-A0A840CF64-F1
#
_entry.id   AF-A0A840CF64-F1
#
_cell.length_a   1.000
_cell.length_b   1.000
_cell.length_c   1.000
_cell.angle_alpha   90.00
_cell.angle_beta   90.00
_cell.angle_gamma   90.00
#
_symmetry.space_group_name_H-M   'P 1'
#
loop_
_entity.id
_entity.type
_entity.pdbx_description
1 polymer ?
#
loop_
_entity_poly.entity_id
_entity_poly.type
_entity_poly.pdbx_seq_one_letter_code
_entity_poly.pdbx_strand_id
1 'polypeptide(L)'
;MSVAVLARALNVARSTVQARLERLESSGIIAGYTLRLGSAAAKGRIRATVLLSVDPRAQAGVITRLRAIAELDSAHTTSGRFDLLLQVTAETTAALDDILDQIGAIPGIRSSESLIHLSQKVQRAGQQDA
;
A
#
# COMPACT_ATOMS: atom_id res chain seq x y z
N MET A 1 16.19 5.14 -16.39
CA MET A 1 17.04 6.09 -17.14
C MET A 1 18.46 6.01 -16.58
N SER A 2 19.52 6.07 -17.40
CA SER A 2 20.89 5.99 -16.86
C SER A 2 21.36 7.34 -16.30
N VAL A 3 22.31 7.32 -15.35
CA VAL A 3 22.90 8.54 -14.75
C VAL A 3 23.48 9.46 -15.82
N ALA A 4 24.08 8.89 -16.87
CA ALA A 4 24.62 9.67 -17.99
C ALA A 4 23.54 10.40 -18.80
N VAL A 5 22.36 9.78 -19.00
CA VAL A 5 21.24 10.44 -19.67
C VAL A 5 20.66 11.55 -18.78
N LEU A 6 20.56 11.31 -17.48
CA LEU A 6 20.10 12.30 -16.50
C LEU A 6 21.03 13.52 -16.44
N ALA A 7 22.35 13.29 -16.47
CA ALA A 7 23.36 14.34 -16.49
C ALA A 7 23.27 15.23 -17.74
N ARG A 8 23.05 14.64 -18.92
CA ARG A 8 22.82 15.39 -20.17
C ARG A 8 21.53 16.21 -20.10
N ALA A 9 20.44 15.60 -19.64
CA ALA A 9 19.14 16.27 -19.54
C ALA A 9 19.16 17.47 -18.57
N LEU A 10 19.95 17.38 -17.50
CA LEU A 10 20.09 18.42 -16.49
C LEU A 10 21.28 19.37 -16.73
N ASN A 11 22.03 19.19 -17.83
CA ASN A 11 23.24 19.95 -18.18
C ASN A 11 24.28 20.05 -17.03
N VAL A 12 24.58 18.92 -16.39
CA VAL A 12 25.58 18.83 -15.31
C VAL A 12 26.53 17.66 -15.53
N ALA A 13 27.66 17.63 -14.80
CA ALA A 13 28.57 16.50 -14.83
C ALA A 13 27.90 15.23 -14.24
N ARG A 14 28.33 14.07 -14.73
CA ARG A 14 27.86 12.75 -14.23
C ARG A 14 28.07 12.59 -12.73
N SER A 15 29.21 13.05 -12.21
CA SER A 15 29.55 13.02 -10.77
C SER A 15 28.60 13.86 -9.93
N THR A 16 28.13 15.01 -10.45
CA THR A 16 27.16 15.87 -9.75
C THR A 16 25.81 15.18 -9.58
N VAL A 17 25.34 14.46 -10.59
CA VAL A 17 24.09 13.67 -10.49
C VAL A 17 24.26 12.53 -9.51
N GLN A 18 25.37 11.80 -9.58
CA GLN A 18 25.67 10.67 -8.69
C GLN A 18 25.67 11.12 -7.22
N ALA A 19 26.43 12.17 -6.89
CA ALA A 19 26.48 12.70 -5.52
C ALA A 19 25.12 13.23 -5.04
N ARG A 20 24.29 13.77 -5.94
CA ARG A 20 22.94 14.22 -5.58
C ARG A 20 22.01 13.04 -5.29
N LEU A 21 22.06 11.96 -6.08
CA LEU A 21 21.30 10.73 -5.81
C LEU A 21 21.68 10.13 -4.45
N GLU A 22 22.98 9.95 -4.20
CA GLU A 22 23.50 9.45 -2.93
C GLU A 22 23.03 10.31 -1.75
N ARG A 23 23.04 11.64 -1.89
CA ARG A 23 22.52 12.54 -0.86
C ARG A 23 21.01 12.40 -0.64
N LEU A 24 20.23 12.19 -1.70
CA LEU A 24 18.78 12.01 -1.60
C LEU A 24 18.43 10.66 -0.94
N GLU A 25 19.21 9.63 -1.22
CA GLU A 25 19.11 8.31 -0.56
C GLU A 25 19.53 8.40 0.91
N SER A 26 20.70 8.98 1.20
CA SER A 26 21.23 9.09 2.57
C SER A 26 20.39 10.00 3.47
N SER A 27 19.66 10.96 2.89
CA SER A 27 18.71 11.82 3.62
C SER A 27 17.29 11.22 3.71
N GLY A 28 17.05 10.06 3.13
CA GLY A 28 15.75 9.40 3.14
C GLY A 28 14.69 10.04 2.24
N ILE A 29 15.05 11.06 1.44
CA ILE A 29 14.15 11.64 0.43
C ILE A 29 13.84 10.59 -0.65
N ILE A 30 14.82 9.75 -0.98
CA ILE A 30 14.59 8.50 -1.72
C ILE A 30 14.63 7.36 -0.71
N ALA A 31 13.46 6.78 -0.40
CA ALA A 31 13.35 5.62 0.48
C ALA A 31 13.87 4.33 -0.17
N GLY A 32 13.85 4.26 -1.50
CA GLY A 32 14.35 3.12 -2.26
C GLY A 32 13.86 3.12 -3.71
N TYR A 33 14.24 2.08 -4.44
CA TYR A 33 13.80 1.83 -5.81
C TYR A 33 13.01 0.53 -5.84
N THR A 34 11.83 0.56 -6.47
CA THR A 34 10.98 -0.63 -6.59
C THR A 34 10.47 -0.81 -8.01
N LEU A 35 10.09 -2.04 -8.34
CA LEU A 35 9.42 -2.35 -9.59
C LEU A 35 7.95 -1.99 -9.47
N ARG A 36 7.50 -1.06 -10.30
CA ARG A 36 6.07 -0.82 -10.50
C ARG A 36 5.58 -1.77 -11.58
N LEU A 37 4.96 -2.86 -11.15
CA LEU A 37 4.41 -3.85 -12.07
C LEU A 37 3.37 -3.19 -12.99
N GLY A 38 3.49 -3.45 -14.29
CA GLY A 38 2.55 -2.94 -15.30
C GLY A 38 1.16 -3.56 -15.12
N SER A 39 0.14 -2.92 -15.73
CA SER A 39 -1.27 -3.32 -15.59
C SER A 39 -1.53 -4.79 -15.94
N ALA A 40 -0.74 -5.41 -16.81
CA ALA A 40 -0.85 -6.82 -17.15
C ALA A 40 -0.62 -7.77 -15.96
N ALA A 41 0.28 -7.42 -15.03
CA ALA A 41 0.51 -8.18 -13.80
C ALA A 41 -0.54 -7.89 -12.71
N ALA A 42 -1.30 -6.79 -12.85
CA ALA A 42 -2.43 -6.47 -11.99
C ALA A 42 -3.77 -7.01 -12.53
N LYS A 43 -3.81 -7.47 -13.79
CA LYS A 43 -5.01 -8.07 -14.39
C LYS A 43 -5.33 -9.37 -13.66
N GLY A 44 -6.59 -9.49 -13.22
CA GLY A 44 -7.10 -10.68 -12.55
C GLY A 44 -7.07 -10.62 -11.03
N ARG A 45 -6.42 -9.63 -10.42
CA ARG A 45 -6.47 -9.44 -8.96
C ARG A 45 -7.70 -8.62 -8.56
N ILE A 46 -8.36 -9.08 -7.51
CA ILE A 46 -9.51 -8.42 -6.89
C ILE A 46 -8.99 -7.54 -5.78
N ARG A 47 -9.48 -6.30 -5.74
CA ARG A 47 -9.15 -5.35 -4.67
C ARG A 47 -10.37 -5.05 -3.84
N ALA A 48 -10.15 -4.81 -2.56
CA ALA A 48 -11.19 -4.31 -1.68
C ALA A 48 -10.65 -3.29 -0.69
N THR A 49 -11.55 -2.41 -0.27
CA THR A 49 -11.34 -1.59 0.92
C THR A 49 -12.11 -2.24 2.06
N VAL A 50 -11.47 -2.45 3.21
CA VAL A 50 -12.14 -2.96 4.42
C VAL A 50 -12.11 -1.88 5.48
N LEU A 51 -13.27 -1.48 5.97
CA LEU A 51 -13.43 -0.50 7.03
C LEU A 51 -13.70 -1.23 8.34
N LEU A 52 -12.92 -0.93 9.39
CA LEU A 52 -13.01 -1.63 10.66
C LEU A 52 -13.32 -0.67 11.81
N SER A 53 -14.22 -1.10 12.68
CA SER A 53 -14.36 -0.54 14.02
C SER A 53 -13.67 -1.46 15.02
N VAL A 54 -12.77 -0.93 15.83
CA VAL A 54 -11.86 -1.67 16.70
C VAL A 54 -11.95 -1.15 18.13
N ASP A 55 -11.92 -2.04 19.13
CA ASP A 55 -11.73 -1.67 20.52
C ASP A 55 -10.41 -0.89 20.68
N PRO A 56 -10.43 0.38 21.13
CA PRO A 56 -9.22 1.16 21.35
C PRO A 56 -8.18 0.44 22.20
N ARG A 57 -8.62 -0.39 23.17
CA ARG A 57 -7.71 -1.17 24.03
C ARG A 57 -7.04 -2.33 23.30
N ALA A 58 -7.67 -2.86 22.26
CA ALA A 58 -7.16 -3.98 21.47
C ALA A 58 -6.42 -3.53 20.19
N GLN A 59 -6.48 -2.25 19.82
CA GLN A 59 -5.99 -1.73 18.54
C GLN A 59 -4.53 -2.12 18.23
N ALA A 60 -3.62 -2.04 19.19
CA ALA A 60 -2.22 -2.46 18.98
C ALA A 60 -2.10 -3.96 18.63
N GLY A 61 -2.91 -4.81 19.28
CA GLY A 61 -2.96 -6.24 19.01
C GLY A 61 -3.62 -6.58 17.67
N VAL A 62 -4.59 -5.77 17.24
CA VAL A 62 -5.21 -5.86 15.91
C VAL A 62 -4.20 -5.49 14.83
N ILE A 63 -3.52 -4.34 14.94
CA ILE A 63 -2.49 -3.90 13.98
C ILE A 63 -1.38 -4.94 13.83
N THR A 64 -0.94 -5.55 14.93
CA THR A 64 0.09 -6.59 14.91
C THR A 64 -0.35 -7.81 14.08
N ARG A 65 -1.62 -8.24 14.20
CA ARG A 65 -2.17 -9.36 13.43
C ARG A 65 -2.38 -8.99 11.97
N LEU A 66 -2.89 -7.79 11.71
CA LEU A 66 -3.07 -7.27 10.35
C LEU A 66 -1.75 -7.25 9.56
N ARG A 67 -0.63 -6.86 10.20
CA ARG A 67 0.71 -6.90 9.58
C ARG A 67 1.16 -8.29 9.13
N ALA A 68 0.57 -9.36 9.65
CA ALA A 68 0.90 -10.73 9.27
C ALA A 68 0.12 -11.23 8.05
N ILE A 69 -0.89 -10.48 7.58
CA ILE A 69 -1.69 -10.81 6.40
C ILE A 69 -0.93 -10.31 5.16
N ALA A 70 -0.50 -11.22 4.30
CA ALA A 70 0.34 -10.90 3.14
C ALA A 70 -0.43 -10.10 2.07
N GLU A 71 -1.73 -10.30 2.01
CA GLU A 71 -2.67 -9.70 1.06
C GLU A 71 -3.12 -8.29 1.48
N LEU A 72 -2.68 -7.81 2.64
CA LEU A 72 -2.91 -6.46 3.12
C LEU A 72 -1.87 -5.50 2.53
N ASP A 73 -2.32 -4.66 1.60
CA ASP A 73 -1.48 -3.66 0.94
C ASP A 73 -1.17 -2.47 1.85
N SER A 74 -2.19 -1.98 2.57
CA SER A 74 -2.02 -0.86 3.50
C SER A 74 -3.11 -0.82 4.57
N ALA A 75 -2.80 -0.19 5.70
CA ALA A 75 -3.72 0.05 6.81
C ALA A 75 -3.54 1.46 7.33
N HIS A 76 -4.65 2.20 7.44
CA HIS A 76 -4.68 3.61 7.81
C HIS A 76 -5.61 3.80 9.01
N THR A 77 -5.20 4.62 9.98
CA THR A 77 -6.14 5.12 10.99
C THR A 77 -7.01 6.20 10.40
N THR A 78 -8.30 6.20 10.72
CA THR A 78 -9.26 7.20 10.23
C THR A 78 -9.91 7.96 11.37
N SER A 79 -10.25 9.23 11.14
CA SER A 79 -10.99 10.06 12.11
C SER A 79 -12.51 9.89 12.02
N GLY A 80 -12.99 9.17 11.01
CA GLY A 80 -14.42 9.01 10.71
C GLY A 80 -15.12 7.96 11.56
N ARG A 81 -16.22 7.39 11.04
CA ARG A 81 -17.02 6.34 11.70
C ARG A 81 -16.21 5.09 12.03
N PHE A 82 -15.19 4.81 11.24
CA PHE A 82 -14.33 3.65 11.39
C PHE A 82 -12.99 4.07 11.97
N ASP A 83 -12.36 3.14 12.67
CA ASP A 83 -11.07 3.35 13.31
C ASP A 83 -9.93 3.04 12.34
N LEU A 84 -10.11 2.05 11.46
CA LEU A 84 -9.13 1.66 10.44
C LEU A 84 -9.76 1.53 9.05
N LEU A 85 -8.98 1.88 8.03
CA LEU A 85 -9.20 1.59 6.62
C LEU A 85 -8.07 0.70 6.11
N LEU A 86 -8.43 -0.45 5.56
CA LEU A 86 -7.51 -1.41 4.97
C LEU A 86 -7.67 -1.43 3.45
N GLN A 87 -6.57 -1.60 2.74
CA GLN A 87 -6.57 -1.96 1.32
C GLN A 87 -6.02 -3.38 1.19
N VAL A 88 -6.79 -4.25 0.54
CA VAL A 88 -6.40 -5.65 0.33
C VAL A 88 -6.46 -6.01 -1.15
N THR A 89 -5.58 -6.91 -1.57
CA THR A 89 -5.54 -7.46 -2.92
C THR A 89 -5.48 -8.99 -2.87
N ALA A 90 -6.42 -9.65 -3.55
CA ALA A 90 -6.50 -11.11 -3.64
C ALA A 90 -6.52 -11.60 -5.09
N GLU A 91 -6.21 -12.87 -5.33
CA GLU A 91 -6.22 -13.46 -6.67
C GLU A 91 -7.62 -13.88 -7.14
N THR A 92 -8.51 -14.22 -6.21
CA THR A 92 -9.86 -14.71 -6.51
C THR A 92 -10.87 -14.17 -5.48
N THR A 93 -12.16 -14.32 -5.76
CA THR A 93 -13.22 -13.93 -4.82
C THR A 93 -13.23 -14.82 -3.58
N ALA A 94 -12.90 -16.11 -3.73
CA ALA A 94 -12.82 -17.05 -2.62
C ALA A 94 -11.65 -16.69 -1.69
N ALA A 95 -10.47 -16.42 -2.25
CA ALA A 95 -9.33 -15.95 -1.47
C ALA A 95 -9.64 -14.62 -0.76
N LEU A 96 -10.38 -13.71 -1.42
CA LEU A 96 -10.83 -12.48 -0.76
C LEU A 96 -11.74 -12.78 0.43
N ASP A 97 -12.71 -13.68 0.27
CA ASP A 97 -13.64 -14.10 1.34
C ASP A 97 -12.87 -14.66 2.54
N ASP A 98 -11.91 -15.56 2.31
CA ASP A 98 -11.04 -16.11 3.35
C ASP A 98 -10.26 -15.03 4.12
N ILE A 99 -9.75 -14.01 3.40
CA ILE A 99 -9.05 -12.87 4.01
C ILE A 99 -10.01 -12.03 4.85
N LEU A 100 -11.23 -11.79 4.36
CA LEU A 100 -12.24 -11.02 5.08
C LEU A 100 -12.68 -11.73 6.36
N ASP A 101 -12.85 -13.04 6.32
CA ASP A 101 -13.14 -13.88 7.48
C ASP A 101 -11.97 -13.88 8.47
N GLN A 102 -10.74 -14.03 7.98
CA GLN A 102 -9.53 -13.95 8.80
C GLN A 102 -9.43 -12.59 9.51
N ILE A 103 -9.70 -11.49 8.79
CA ILE A 103 -9.74 -10.15 9.36
C ILE A 103 -10.84 -10.09 10.42
N GLY A 104 -12.09 -10.46 10.07
CA GLY A 104 -13.24 -10.39 10.97
C GLY A 104 -13.08 -11.20 12.26
N ALA A 105 -12.31 -12.29 12.22
CA ALA A 105 -12.02 -13.14 13.38
C ALA A 105 -10.97 -12.56 14.35
N ILE A 106 -10.31 -11.44 14.00
CA ILE A 106 -9.29 -10.84 14.86
C ILE A 106 -9.93 -10.31 16.16
N PRO A 107 -9.46 -10.75 17.34
CA PRO A 107 -9.96 -10.26 18.62
C PRO A 107 -9.79 -8.75 18.75
N GLY A 108 -10.89 -8.07 19.12
CA GLY A 108 -10.94 -6.61 19.26
C GLY A 108 -11.59 -5.89 18.09
N ILE A 109 -11.87 -6.57 16.97
CA ILE A 109 -12.72 -6.01 15.92
C ILE A 109 -14.19 -6.11 16.37
N ARG A 110 -14.89 -4.98 16.32
CA ARG A 110 -16.32 -4.88 16.65
C ARG A 110 -17.21 -5.04 15.43
N SER A 111 -16.78 -4.49 14.30
CA SER A 111 -17.50 -4.59 13.03
C SER A 111 -16.56 -4.34 11.85
N SER A 112 -16.93 -4.88 10.69
CA SER A 112 -16.24 -4.70 9.42
C SER A 112 -17.25 -4.38 8.30
N GLU A 113 -16.83 -3.54 7.36
CA GLU A 113 -17.55 -3.25 6.12
C GLU A 113 -16.59 -3.38 4.94
N SER A 114 -16.90 -4.25 4.00
CA SER A 114 -16.03 -4.55 2.84
C SER A 114 -16.61 -3.94 1.56
N LEU A 115 -15.78 -3.16 0.86
CA LEU A 115 -16.11 -2.52 -0.41
C LEU A 115 -15.23 -3.12 -1.51
N ILE A 116 -15.80 -4.05 -2.28
CA ILE A 116 -15.09 -4.68 -3.40
C ILE A 116 -15.00 -3.69 -4.58
N HIS A 117 -13.79 -3.53 -5.12
CA HIS A 117 -13.53 -2.59 -6.21
C HIS A 117 -13.95 -3.23 -7.54
N LEU A 118 -15.06 -2.77 -8.11
CA LEU A 118 -15.57 -3.29 -9.39
C LEU A 118 -14.79 -2.81 -10.60
N SER A 119 -14.47 -1.50 -10.64
CA SER A 119 -13.67 -0.92 -11.70
C SER A 119 -12.97 0.34 -11.21
N GLN A 120 -11.69 0.49 -11.55
CA GLN A 120 -10.93 1.70 -11.22
C GLN A 120 -11.07 2.71 -12.35
N LYS A 121 -11.76 3.82 -12.11
CA LYS A 121 -12.02 4.86 -13.14
C LYS A 121 -10.84 5.79 -13.37
N VAL A 122 -10.05 6.07 -12.33
CA VAL A 122 -8.92 7.01 -12.38
C VAL A 122 -7.76 6.44 -11.54
N GLN A 123 -6.53 6.51 -12.05
CA GLN A 123 -5.32 6.31 -11.27
C GLN A 123 -4.35 7.45 -11.51
N ARG A 124 -3.80 8.02 -10.44
CA ARG A 124 -2.68 8.96 -10.51
C ARG A 124 -1.46 8.28 -9.90
N ALA A 125 -0.32 8.33 -10.58
CA ALA A 125 0.93 7.76 -10.08
C ALA A 125 1.45 8.62 -8.93
N GLY A 126 1.42 8.11 -7.69
CA GLY A 126 2.03 8.78 -6.53
C GLY A 126 1.37 8.57 -5.16
N GLN A 127 0.21 7.90 -5.07
CA GLN A 127 -0.59 7.88 -3.82
C GLN A 127 -0.63 6.52 -3.09
N GLN A 128 0.17 5.53 -3.47
CA GLN A 128 0.11 4.18 -2.85
C GLN A 128 1.12 3.95 -1.72
N ASP A 129 2.12 4.83 -1.55
CA ASP A 129 3.23 4.60 -0.61
C ASP A 129 3.37 5.77 0.40
N ALA A 130 2.35 5.98 1.23
CA ALA A 130 2.46 6.82 2.43
C ALA A 130 1.97 6.03 3.65
#